data_AF-A0A2D8HX82-F1
#
_entry.id   AF-A0A2D8HX82-F1
#
_cell.length_a   1.000
_cell.length_b   1.000
_cell.length_c   1.000
_cell.angle_alpha   90.00
_cell.angle_beta   90.00
_cell.angle_gamma   90.00
#
_symmetry.space_group_name_H-M   'P 1'
#
loop_
_entity.id
_entity.type
_entity.pdbx_description
1 polymer ?
#
loop_
_entity_poly.entity_id
_entity_poly.type
_entity_poly.pdbx_seq_one_letter_code
_entity_poly.pdbx_strand_id
1 'polypeptide(L)' 'MTTTKLDWSKILKSGQRIFIGSHAAVPTALIDDLIENAKNLHDIEIVQLMTLSDNKWAGPQYQQLFKVNTFFIGGDTVRT' A
#
# COMPACT_ATOMS: atom_id res chain seq x y z
N MET A 1 19.99 13.21 -10.21
CA MET A 1 19.57 11.83 -10.57
C MET A 1 18.14 11.94 -11.07
N THR A 2 17.86 11.56 -12.31
CA THR A 2 16.49 11.62 -12.87
C THR A 2 15.66 10.49 -12.27
N THR A 3 14.81 10.80 -11.29
CA THR A 3 13.86 9.84 -10.75
C THR A 3 12.81 9.56 -11.83
N THR A 4 12.87 8.40 -12.46
CA THR A 4 11.86 7.98 -13.43
C THR A 4 10.55 7.80 -12.68
N LYS A 5 9.57 8.65 -12.97
CA LYS A 5 8.24 8.57 -12.38
C LYS A 5 7.53 7.30 -12.87
N LEU A 6 7.01 6.50 -11.94
CA LEU A 6 6.26 5.29 -12.27
C LEU A 6 4.89 5.65 -12.85
N ASP A 7 4.51 5.00 -13.94
CA ASP A 7 3.16 5.05 -14.48
C ASP A 7 2.34 3.88 -13.90
N TRP A 8 1.74 4.12 -12.74
CA TRP A 8 0.99 3.10 -12.00
C TRP A 8 -0.18 2.51 -12.79
N SER A 9 -0.77 3.26 -13.73
CA SER A 9 -1.88 2.78 -14.57
C SER A 9 -1.48 1.63 -15.51
N LYS A 10 -0.18 1.51 -15.82
CA LYS A 10 0.38 0.40 -16.62
C LYS A 10 0.78 -0.80 -15.78
N ILE A 11 0.91 -0.63 -14.46
CA ILE A 11 1.41 -1.65 -13.53
C ILE A 11 0.24 -2.29 -12.75
N LEU A 12 -0.72 -1.47 -12.33
CA LEU A 12 -1.87 -1.87 -11.52
C LEU A 12 -3.19 -1.45 -12.17
N LYS A 13 -4.24 -2.18 -11.81
CA LYS A 13 -5.64 -1.88 -12.11
C LYS A 13 -6.46 -1.98 -10.84
N SER A 14 -7.55 -1.22 -10.75
CA SER A 14 -8.48 -1.30 -9.63
C SER A 14 -9.00 -2.73 -9.42
N GLY A 15 -9.20 -3.12 -8.16
CA GLY A 15 -9.61 -4.48 -7.78
C GLY A 15 -8.47 -5.52 -7.75
N GLN A 16 -7.24 -5.13 -8.07
CA GLN A 16 -6.09 -6.03 -8.00
C GLN A 16 -5.51 -6.16 -6.60
N ARG A 17 -4.72 -7.22 -6.43
CA ARG A 17 -4.03 -7.55 -5.19
C ARG A 17 -2.53 -7.35 -5.32
N ILE A 18 -1.91 -6.76 -4.31
CA ILE A 18 -0.47 -6.67 -4.16
C ILE A 18 -0.02 -7.34 -2.86
N PHE A 19 1.20 -7.86 -2.84
CA PHE A 19 1.88 -8.32 -1.64
C PHE A 19 3.09 -7.44 -1.38
N ILE A 20 3.23 -6.93 -0.16
CA ILE A 20 4.34 -6.06 0.23
C ILE A 20 5.30 -6.78 1.17
N GLY A 21 6.57 -6.34 1.16
CA GLY A 21 7.57 -6.82 2.11
C GLY A 21 7.12 -6.61 3.56
N SER A 22 7.52 -7.52 4.44
CA SER A 22 7.12 -7.52 5.85
C SER A 22 8.23 -6.98 6.77
N HIS A 23 7.89 -6.71 8.04
CA HIS A 23 8.82 -6.17 9.03
C HIS A 23 9.58 -4.94 8.51
N ALA A 24 10.92 -4.97 8.54
CA ALA A 24 11.77 -3.89 8.04
C ALA A 24 11.92 -3.86 6.51
N ALA A 25 11.39 -4.87 5.79
CA ALA A 25 11.42 -4.92 4.33
C ALA A 25 10.21 -4.25 3.68
N VAL A 26 9.37 -3.56 4.47
CA VAL A 26 8.25 -2.77 3.95
C VAL A 26 8.78 -1.69 2.99
N PRO A 27 8.29 -1.64 1.74
CA PRO A 27 8.77 -0.69 0.75
C PRO A 27 8.09 0.67 0.93
N THR A 28 8.36 1.38 2.04
CA THR A 28 7.66 2.62 2.42
C THR A 28 7.66 3.67 1.30
N ALA A 29 8.83 3.98 0.73
CA ALA A 29 8.93 4.96 -0.35
C ALA A 29 8.12 4.59 -1.60
N LEU A 30 7.95 3.29 -1.91
CA LEU A 30 7.15 2.85 -3.05
C LEU A 30 5.66 2.97 -2.78
N ILE A 31 5.22 2.68 -1.55
CA ILE A 31 3.82 2.87 -1.14
C ILE A 31 3.47 4.36 -1.13
N ASP A 32 4.40 5.21 -0.73
CA ASP A 32 4.25 6.66 -0.76
C ASP A 32 4.06 7.17 -2.20
N ASP A 33 4.93 6.74 -3.11
CA ASP A 33 4.81 7.08 -4.53
C ASP A 33 3.49 6.55 -5.13
N LEU A 34 3.06 5.34 -4.75
CA LEU A 34 1.76 4.80 -5.15
C LEU A 34 0.62 5.70 -4.66
N ILE A 35 0.59 6.07 -3.38
CA ILE A 35 -0.45 6.94 -2.81
C ILE A 35 -0.54 8.28 -3.55
N GLU A 36 0.61 8.90 -3.83
CA GLU A 36 0.68 10.20 -4.50
C GLU A 36 0.28 10.14 -5.99
N ASN A 37 0.46 8.99 -6.63
CA ASN A 37 0.35 8.85 -8.09
C ASN A 37 -0.70 7.84 -8.57
N ALA A 38 -1.46 7.22 -7.67
CA ALA A 38 -2.54 6.27 -7.97
C ALA A 38 -3.82 6.91 -8.55
N LYS A 39 -3.69 8.02 -9.30
CA LYS A 39 -4.85 8.70 -9.88
C LYS A 39 -5.68 7.71 -10.71
N ASN A 40 -6.95 7.56 -10.34
CA ASN A 40 -7.95 6.64 -10.91
C ASN A 40 -7.85 5.15 -10.50
N LEU A 41 -6.94 4.77 -9.60
CA LEU A 41 -6.97 3.45 -8.97
C LEU A 41 -7.85 3.47 -7.71
N HIS A 42 -8.49 2.34 -7.43
CA HIS A 42 -9.29 2.12 -6.23
C HIS A 42 -9.36 0.61 -5.94
N ASP A 43 -9.79 0.26 -4.73
CA ASP A 43 -10.02 -1.13 -4.33
C ASP A 43 -8.80 -2.05 -4.56
N ILE A 44 -7.60 -1.56 -4.23
CA ILE A 44 -6.38 -2.38 -4.28
C ILE A 44 -6.26 -3.16 -2.98
N GLU A 45 -6.23 -4.48 -3.05
CA GLU A 45 -6.02 -5.32 -1.87
C GLU A 45 -4.52 -5.40 -1.53
N ILE A 46 -4.14 -4.88 -0.37
CA ILE A 46 -2.80 -5.04 0.18
C ILE A 46 -2.80 -6.30 1.05
N VAL A 47 -2.14 -7.35 0.57
CA VAL A 47 -1.82 -8.51 1.40
C VAL A 47 -0.49 -8.30 2.09
N GLN A 48 -0.48 -8.46 3.41
CA GLN A 48 0.70 -8.24 4.22
C GLN A 48 0.79 -9.21 5.41
N LEU A 49 1.98 -9.29 5.98
CA LEU A 49 2.22 -9.80 7.33
C LEU A 49 2.39 -8.61 8.29
N MET A 50 2.95 -8.87 9.47
CA MET A 50 3.38 -7.79 10.37
C MET A 50 4.38 -6.88 9.67
N THR A 51 4.24 -5.58 9.89
CA THR A 51 5.06 -4.52 9.33
C THR A 51 5.75 -3.74 10.44
N LEU A 52 6.93 -3.21 10.17
CA LEU A 52 7.62 -2.26 11.04
C LEU A 52 7.64 -0.89 10.34
N SER A 53 6.47 -0.26 10.25
CA SER A 53 6.26 1.06 9.64
C SER A 53 5.05 1.76 10.28
N ASP A 54 4.76 2.99 9.85
CA ASP A 54 3.57 3.74 10.28
C ASP A 54 2.23 3.18 9.75
N ASN A 55 2.29 2.22 8.81
CA ASN A 55 1.13 1.60 8.16
C ASN A 55 0.13 2.62 7.61
N LYS A 56 0.58 3.79 7.16
CA LYS A 56 -0.33 4.89 6.82
C LYS A 56 -1.38 4.53 5.76
N TRP A 57 -1.08 3.58 4.86
CA TRP A 57 -2.01 3.07 3.84
C TRP A 57 -3.26 2.40 4.42
N ALA A 58 -3.22 1.97 5.69
CA ALA A 58 -4.38 1.43 6.42
C ALA A 58 -5.29 2.55 6.98
N GLY A 59 -4.87 3.81 6.93
CA GLY A 59 -5.60 4.94 7.48
C GLY A 59 -6.94 5.21 6.76
N PRO A 60 -7.93 5.81 7.45
CA PRO A 60 -9.26 6.08 6.89
C PRO A 60 -9.24 6.86 5.56
N GLN A 61 -8.30 7.79 5.42
CA GLN A 61 -8.13 8.62 4.22
C GLN A 61 -7.80 7.83 2.95
N TYR A 62 -7.34 6.58 3.07
CA TYR A 62 -6.99 5.74 1.93
C TYR A 62 -7.92 4.53 1.74
N GLN A 63 -9.05 4.45 2.47
CA GLN A 63 -9.97 3.31 2.38
C GLN A 63 -10.60 3.10 1.00
N GLN A 64 -10.73 4.15 0.18
CA GLN A 64 -11.17 3.99 -1.21
C GLN A 64 -10.07 3.38 -2.09
N LEU A 65 -8.81 3.66 -1.76
CA LEU A 65 -7.66 3.19 -2.53
C LEU A 65 -7.24 1.79 -2.13
N PHE A 66 -7.21 1.49 -0.82
CA PHE A 66 -6.69 0.24 -0.28
C PHE A 66 -7.67 -0.51 0.60
N LYS A 67 -7.65 -1.84 0.45
CA LYS A 67 -8.21 -2.81 1.38
C LYS A 67 -7.08 -3.64 1.98
N VAL A 68 -6.85 -3.51 3.29
CA VAL A 68 -5.74 -4.24 3.95
C VAL A 68 -6.19 -5.62 4.39
N ASN A 69 -5.56 -6.65 3.83
CA ASN A 69 -5.73 -8.04 4.22
C ASN A 69 -4.44 -8.56 4.88
N THR A 70 -4.40 -8.52 6.20
CA THR A 70 -3.24 -9.01 6.97
C THR A 70 -3.41 -10.46 7.42
N PHE A 71 -2.34 -11.24 7.30
CA PHE A 71 -2.24 -12.60 7.86
C PHE A 71 -1.49 -12.65 9.21
N PHE A 72 -0.87 -11.55 9.62
CA PHE A 72 -0.33 -11.39 10.97
C PHE A 72 -0.50 -9.93 11.41
N ILE A 73 -1.31 -9.72 12.45
CA ILE A 73 -1.66 -8.37 12.92
C ILE A 73 -0.51 -7.81 13.77
N GLY A 74 -0.16 -6.55 13.55
CA GLY A 74 0.74 -5.78 14.41
C GLY A 74 0.66 -4.28 14.10
N GLY A 75 1.01 -3.47 15.10
CA GLY A 75 0.83 -2.01 15.07
C GLY A 75 -0.61 -1.58 15.40
N ASP A 76 -0.80 -0.27 15.53
CA ASP A 76 -2.04 0.31 16.07
C ASP A 76 -3.06 0.73 14.99
N THR A 77 -2.75 0.52 13.72
CA THR A 77 -3.54 1.06 12.59
C THR A 77 -4.17 -0.02 11.71
N VAL A 78 -3.78 -1.28 11.86
CA VAL A 78 -4.29 -2.40 11.06
C VAL A 78 -5.40 -3.12 11.83
N ARG A 79 -6.63 -3.10 11.30
CA ARG A 79 -7.85 -3.68 11.91
C ARG A 79 -8.30 -3.01 13.23
N THR A 80 -8.14 -1.68 13.33
CA THR A 80 -8.82 -0.84 14.33
C THR A 80 -10.19 -0.39 13.88
#